data_AF-A0A925D194-F1
#
_entry.id   AF-A0A925D194-F1
#
_cell.length_a   1.000
_cell.length_b   1.000
_cell.length_c   1.000
_cell.angle_alpha   90.00
_cell.angle_beta   90.00
_cell.angle_gamma   90.00
#
_symmetry.space_group_name_H-M   'P 1'
#
loop_
_entity.id
_entity.type
_entity.pdbx_description
1 polymer ?
#
loop_
_entity_poly.entity_id
_entity_poly.type
_entity_poly.pdbx_seq_one_letter_code
_entity_poly.pdbx_strand_id
1 'polypeptide(L)'
;WLLTAVKINRMPAVHIVDRYMETVASFGVKNDLAGLDHFIPENEKVKETDIPTSHLAGYIAVVIGAALNTKKLPLHKLIELCTLINHPIILIGGKEDVVNGTSIAAIDPHKIYNACGKFSINESADLIRRARTVITHDTGMMHIAAAFKKPILSVWGNTIPAFGMSAYYGGGQTKDSRFEVGGLSCRPCSKIGYAKCPRGHFKCMELIEVDKIAMAAVGNSAAT
;
A
#
# COMPACT_ATOMS: atom_id res chain seq x y z
N TRP A 1 7.93 -8.76 20.17
CA TRP A 1 9.32 -8.58 20.61
C TRP A 1 10.22 -9.71 20.13
N LEU A 2 9.92 -10.98 20.45
CA LEU A 2 10.73 -12.14 20.05
C LEU A 2 11.11 -12.15 18.54
N LEU A 3 10.14 -11.95 17.66
CA LEU A 3 10.39 -11.96 16.22
C LEU A 3 11.30 -10.80 15.74
N THR A 4 11.14 -9.62 16.31
CA THR A 4 11.93 -8.44 15.88
C THR A 4 13.34 -8.45 16.48
N ALA A 5 13.47 -8.90 17.73
CA ALA A 5 14.72 -8.88 18.49
C ALA A 5 15.61 -10.09 18.22
N VAL A 6 15.05 -11.31 18.29
CA VAL A 6 15.80 -12.59 18.24
C VAL A 6 15.35 -13.54 17.13
N LYS A 7 14.47 -13.08 16.23
CA LYS A 7 13.99 -13.81 15.03
C LYS A 7 13.19 -15.09 15.31
N ILE A 8 12.64 -15.20 16.52
CA ILE A 8 11.76 -16.33 16.89
C ILE A 8 10.31 -15.93 16.64
N ASN A 9 9.65 -16.60 15.68
CA ASN A 9 8.22 -16.43 15.44
C ASN A 9 7.39 -17.42 16.27
N ARG A 10 6.58 -16.91 17.20
CA ARG A 10 5.59 -17.68 18.00
C ARG A 10 4.16 -17.22 17.73
N MET A 11 3.94 -16.34 16.76
CA MET A 11 2.60 -15.85 16.44
C MET A 11 1.85 -16.91 15.64
N PRO A 12 0.52 -17.00 15.81
CA PRO A 12 -0.30 -17.86 14.96
C PRO A 12 -0.22 -17.37 13.51
N ALA A 13 -0.28 -18.30 12.56
CA ALA A 13 -0.35 -18.02 11.13
C ALA A 13 -1.78 -17.59 10.72
N VAL A 14 -2.33 -16.61 11.44
CA VAL A 14 -3.71 -16.13 11.32
C VAL A 14 -3.70 -14.61 11.18
N HIS A 15 -4.57 -14.06 10.33
CA HIS A 15 -4.65 -12.62 10.11
C HIS A 15 -5.11 -11.90 11.40
N ILE A 16 -4.69 -10.64 11.60
CA ILE A 16 -5.02 -9.90 12.81
C ILE A 16 -6.53 -9.66 12.97
N VAL A 17 -7.25 -9.54 11.84
CA VAL A 17 -8.72 -9.40 11.83
C VAL A 17 -9.37 -10.65 12.43
N ASP A 18 -8.99 -11.85 11.97
CA ASP A 18 -9.53 -13.09 12.52
C ASP A 18 -9.17 -13.28 13.99
N ARG A 19 -7.96 -12.84 14.38
CA ARG A 19 -7.57 -12.82 15.80
C ARG A 19 -8.43 -11.88 16.64
N TYR A 20 -8.87 -10.76 16.10
CA TYR A 20 -9.81 -9.87 16.78
C TYR A 20 -11.21 -10.51 16.85
N MET A 21 -11.67 -11.14 15.76
CA MET A 21 -12.95 -11.86 15.74
C MET A 21 -13.00 -13.01 16.76
N GLU A 22 -11.88 -13.71 16.95
CA GLU A 22 -11.77 -14.79 17.95
C GLU A 22 -12.07 -14.29 19.38
N THR A 23 -11.70 -13.04 19.69
CA THR A 23 -11.92 -12.48 21.04
C THR A 23 -13.40 -12.31 21.41
N VAL A 24 -14.28 -12.29 20.41
CA VAL A 24 -15.74 -12.13 20.58
C VAL A 24 -16.52 -13.38 20.18
N ALA A 25 -15.84 -14.47 19.79
CA ALA A 25 -16.47 -15.70 19.34
C ALA A 25 -17.38 -16.35 20.40
N SER A 26 -17.05 -16.21 21.68
CA SER A 26 -17.85 -16.72 22.81
C SER A 26 -19.24 -16.07 22.92
N PHE A 27 -19.44 -14.88 22.34
CA PHE A 27 -20.73 -14.21 22.25
C PHE A 27 -21.57 -14.65 21.04
N GLY A 28 -21.10 -15.65 20.28
CA GLY A 28 -21.77 -16.14 19.07
C GLY A 28 -21.54 -15.26 17.84
N VAL A 29 -20.65 -14.26 17.92
CA VAL A 29 -20.27 -13.41 16.80
C VAL A 29 -19.47 -14.23 15.79
N LYS A 30 -19.81 -14.12 14.51
CA LYS A 30 -19.14 -14.83 13.41
C LYS A 30 -18.65 -13.83 12.37
N ASN A 31 -17.47 -14.11 11.82
CA ASN A 31 -16.93 -13.39 10.68
C ASN A 31 -17.77 -13.75 9.44
N ASP A 32 -18.36 -12.75 8.78
CA ASP A 32 -19.15 -12.93 7.56
C ASP A 32 -18.27 -13.22 6.33
N LEU A 33 -16.95 -13.11 6.48
CA LEU A 33 -15.94 -13.30 5.45
C LEU A 33 -16.08 -12.33 4.27
N ALA A 34 -16.86 -11.25 4.42
CA ALA A 34 -17.04 -10.23 3.39
C ALA A 34 -15.83 -9.28 3.29
N GLY A 35 -14.95 -9.28 4.29
CA GLY A 35 -13.69 -8.51 4.33
C GLY A 35 -13.82 -7.24 5.16
N LEU A 36 -13.11 -6.17 4.75
CA LEU A 36 -13.18 -4.86 5.42
C LEU A 36 -14.21 -3.97 4.74
N ASP A 37 -14.80 -3.06 5.50
CA ASP A 37 -15.65 -1.98 4.99
C ASP A 37 -15.01 -0.61 5.16
N HIS A 38 -15.21 0.26 4.17
CA HIS A 38 -14.90 1.68 4.26
C HIS A 38 -15.94 2.48 3.48
N PHE A 39 -16.58 3.45 4.13
CA PHE A 39 -17.63 4.26 3.55
C PHE A 39 -17.12 5.68 3.30
N ILE A 40 -17.32 6.16 2.08
CA ILE A 40 -16.94 7.52 1.66
C ILE A 40 -18.21 8.38 1.67
N PRO A 41 -18.27 9.45 2.48
CA PRO A 41 -19.37 10.41 2.43
C PRO A 41 -19.53 11.02 1.03
N GLU A 42 -20.77 11.25 0.56
CA GLU A 42 -21.02 11.75 -0.80
C GLU A 42 -20.35 13.10 -1.07
N ASN A 43 -20.28 13.95 -0.05
CA ASN A 43 -19.63 15.26 -0.09
C ASN A 43 -18.09 15.21 -0.05
N GLU A 44 -17.49 14.02 0.13
CA GLU A 44 -16.04 13.79 0.13
C GLU A 44 -15.61 12.85 -1.02
N LYS A 45 -16.42 12.75 -2.08
CA LYS A 45 -16.01 12.13 -3.35
C LYS A 45 -15.31 13.15 -4.23
N VAL A 46 -14.27 12.70 -4.93
CA VAL A 46 -13.48 13.56 -5.83
C VAL A 46 -14.21 13.74 -7.14
N LYS A 47 -14.37 14.99 -7.59
CA LYS A 47 -15.03 15.31 -8.86
C LYS A 47 -14.09 14.95 -10.01
N GLU A 48 -14.66 14.70 -11.18
CA GLU A 48 -13.86 14.42 -12.39
C GLU A 48 -12.98 15.61 -12.78
N THR A 49 -13.42 16.83 -12.47
CA THR A 49 -12.68 18.08 -12.70
C THR A 49 -11.48 18.26 -11.79
N ASP A 50 -11.38 17.50 -10.70
CA ASP A 50 -10.31 17.64 -9.69
C ASP A 50 -9.06 16.82 -10.05
N ILE A 51 -9.14 15.97 -11.08
CA ILE A 51 -8.02 15.18 -11.61
C ILE A 51 -7.88 15.36 -13.12
N PRO A 52 -6.71 15.08 -13.72
CA PRO A 52 -6.52 15.24 -15.16
C PRO A 52 -7.44 14.31 -15.96
N THR A 53 -7.99 14.81 -17.07
CA THR A 53 -8.89 14.07 -17.95
C THR A 53 -8.28 12.76 -18.47
N SER A 54 -6.96 12.74 -18.71
CA SER A 54 -6.21 11.55 -19.14
C SER A 54 -6.28 10.38 -18.15
N HIS A 55 -6.56 10.65 -16.87
CA HIS A 55 -6.67 9.64 -15.83
C HIS A 55 -8.11 9.10 -15.68
N LEU A 56 -9.12 9.75 -16.26
CA LEU A 56 -10.52 9.30 -16.13
C LEU A 56 -10.77 7.94 -16.80
N ALA A 57 -10.01 7.59 -17.84
CA ALA A 57 -10.06 6.27 -18.48
C ALA A 57 -9.43 5.14 -17.62
N GLY A 58 -8.80 5.51 -16.50
CA GLY A 58 -8.20 4.63 -15.53
C GLY A 58 -6.77 5.05 -15.18
N TYR A 59 -6.34 4.69 -13.98
CA TYR A 59 -4.99 4.91 -13.48
C TYR A 59 -4.56 3.84 -12.47
N ILE A 60 -3.27 3.82 -12.20
CA ILE A 60 -2.66 3.13 -11.07
C ILE A 60 -2.51 4.14 -9.94
N ALA A 61 -3.00 3.81 -8.75
CA ALA A 61 -2.75 4.60 -7.56
C ALA A 61 -1.42 4.15 -6.93
N VAL A 62 -0.51 5.08 -6.66
CA VAL A 62 0.75 4.81 -5.97
C VAL A 62 0.75 5.56 -4.65
N VAL A 63 0.60 4.83 -3.54
CA VAL A 63 0.64 5.40 -2.19
C VAL A 63 2.10 5.53 -1.77
N ILE A 64 2.61 6.77 -1.82
CA ILE A 64 4.00 7.09 -1.48
C ILE A 64 4.17 7.47 0.00
N GLY A 65 3.07 7.80 0.68
CA GLY A 65 3.04 8.14 2.09
C GLY A 65 3.04 6.93 3.02
N ALA A 66 3.61 7.09 4.21
CA ALA A 66 3.54 6.17 5.34
C ALA A 66 3.99 6.90 6.61
N ALA A 67 3.44 6.48 7.76
CA ALA A 67 3.73 7.11 9.05
C ALA A 67 5.22 7.09 9.46
N LEU A 68 5.98 6.08 9.01
CA LEU A 68 7.39 5.91 9.35
C LEU A 68 8.22 5.64 8.11
N ASN A 69 9.35 6.35 7.99
CA ASN A 69 10.18 6.36 6.79
C ASN A 69 10.70 4.97 6.39
N THR A 70 11.00 4.09 7.35
CA THR A 70 11.48 2.73 7.03
C THR A 70 10.43 1.83 6.37
N LYS A 71 9.19 2.30 6.26
CA LYS A 71 8.10 1.64 5.56
C LYS A 71 7.88 2.21 4.16
N LYS A 72 8.58 3.28 3.77
CA LYS A 72 8.51 3.89 2.43
C LYS A 72 9.68 3.42 1.58
N LEU A 73 9.43 3.16 0.30
CA LEU A 73 10.50 3.10 -0.69
C LEU A 73 11.24 4.45 -0.68
N PRO A 74 12.58 4.45 -0.79
CA PRO A 74 13.35 5.66 -1.06
C PRO A 74 12.84 6.40 -2.29
N LEU A 75 13.04 7.72 -2.33
CA LEU A 75 12.60 8.56 -3.43
C LEU A 75 13.10 8.06 -4.80
N HIS A 76 14.39 7.70 -4.91
CA HIS A 76 14.95 7.21 -6.18
C HIS A 76 14.29 5.90 -6.65
N LYS A 77 13.90 5.01 -5.74
CA LYS A 77 13.15 3.79 -6.07
C LYS A 77 11.72 4.10 -6.50
N LEU A 78 11.07 5.10 -5.91
CA LEU A 78 9.74 5.56 -6.32
C LEU A 78 9.77 6.21 -7.72
N ILE A 79 10.79 7.01 -8.00
CA ILE A 79 11.07 7.59 -9.32
C ILE A 79 11.24 6.45 -10.34
N GLU A 80 12.14 5.51 -10.06
CA GLU A 80 12.40 4.34 -10.92
C GLU A 80 11.10 3.55 -11.19
N LEU A 81 10.32 3.25 -10.15
CA LEU A 81 9.04 2.56 -10.27
C LEU A 81 8.05 3.32 -11.17
N CYS A 82 7.85 4.62 -10.93
CA CYS A 82 6.89 5.43 -11.70
C CYS A 82 7.35 5.65 -13.15
N THR A 83 8.65 5.65 -13.42
CA THR A 83 9.19 5.66 -14.78
C THR A 83 8.83 4.38 -15.52
N LEU A 84 9.00 3.21 -14.90
CA LEU A 84 8.76 1.90 -15.52
C LEU A 84 7.28 1.57 -15.75
N ILE A 85 6.37 2.17 -14.98
CA ILE A 85 4.93 1.98 -15.16
C ILE A 85 4.46 2.72 -16.42
N ASN A 86 3.95 1.95 -17.39
CA ASN A 86 3.38 2.46 -18.64
C ASN A 86 1.85 2.62 -18.55
N HIS A 87 1.39 3.49 -17.64
CA HIS A 87 -0.02 3.80 -17.40
C HIS A 87 -0.14 5.15 -16.69
N PRO A 88 -1.26 5.90 -16.82
CA PRO A 88 -1.54 7.04 -15.94
C PRO A 88 -1.42 6.67 -14.46
N ILE A 89 -0.77 7.54 -13.69
CA ILE A 89 -0.48 7.38 -12.26
C ILE A 89 -1.10 8.54 -11.47
N ILE A 90 -1.70 8.22 -10.33
CA ILE A 90 -2.01 9.20 -9.27
C ILE A 90 -1.21 8.86 -8.02
N LEU A 91 -0.40 9.82 -7.54
CA LEU A 91 0.37 9.70 -6.31
C LEU A 91 -0.50 10.10 -5.12
N ILE A 92 -0.65 9.20 -4.15
CA ILE A 92 -1.43 9.43 -2.93
C ILE A 92 -0.48 9.54 -1.73
N GLY A 93 -0.66 10.57 -0.92
CA GLY A 93 0.18 10.83 0.26
C GLY A 93 -0.30 12.04 1.06
N GLY A 94 0.28 12.24 2.24
CA GLY A 94 -0.05 13.36 3.10
C GLY A 94 0.58 14.68 2.66
N LYS A 95 0.44 15.72 3.48
CA LYS A 95 1.09 17.02 3.25
C LYS A 95 2.61 16.91 3.32
N GLU A 96 3.11 16.00 4.14
CA GLU A 96 4.52 15.66 4.30
C GLU A 96 5.15 15.03 3.05
N ASP A 97 4.34 14.44 2.16
CA ASP A 97 4.84 13.77 0.95
C ASP A 97 4.79 14.66 -0.30
N VAL A 98 4.28 15.91 -0.20
CA VAL A 98 4.13 16.84 -1.33
C VAL A 98 5.44 17.04 -2.09
N VAL A 99 6.55 17.25 -1.37
CA VAL A 99 7.87 17.50 -1.99
C VAL A 99 8.35 16.29 -2.80
N ASN A 100 8.20 15.09 -2.24
CA ASN A 100 8.54 13.85 -2.94
C ASN A 100 7.60 13.61 -4.12
N GLY A 101 6.30 13.82 -3.94
CA GLY A 101 5.30 13.69 -4.99
C GLY A 101 5.56 14.64 -6.17
N THR A 102 5.96 15.87 -5.89
CA THR A 102 6.34 16.84 -6.93
C THR A 102 7.58 16.40 -7.69
N SER A 103 8.59 15.88 -6.97
CA SER A 103 9.82 15.36 -7.58
C SER A 103 9.54 14.17 -8.51
N ILE A 104 8.61 13.28 -8.12
CA ILE A 104 8.19 12.13 -8.95
C ILE A 104 7.36 12.61 -10.15
N ALA A 105 6.42 13.52 -9.95
CA ALA A 105 5.56 14.03 -11.03
C ALA A 105 6.36 14.82 -12.09
N ALA A 106 7.48 15.44 -11.72
CA ALA A 106 8.34 16.18 -12.66
C ALA A 106 8.99 15.28 -13.74
N ILE A 107 9.03 13.96 -13.54
CA ILE A 107 9.55 13.01 -14.54
C ILE A 107 8.66 13.00 -15.79
N ASP A 108 7.34 13.01 -15.58
CA ASP A 108 6.34 12.98 -16.64
C ASP A 108 5.03 13.60 -16.10
N PRO A 109 4.85 14.92 -16.25
CA PRO A 109 3.71 15.64 -15.68
C PRO A 109 2.38 15.31 -16.35
N HIS A 110 2.39 14.67 -17.53
CA HIS A 110 1.18 14.24 -18.22
C HIS A 110 0.71 12.88 -17.71
N LYS A 111 1.65 11.97 -17.41
CA LYS A 111 1.37 10.63 -16.88
C LYS A 111 1.14 10.64 -15.37
N ILE A 112 1.89 11.44 -14.62
CA ILE A 112 1.96 11.35 -13.15
C ILE A 112 1.31 12.58 -12.52
N TYR A 113 0.16 12.37 -11.89
CA TYR A 113 -0.52 13.41 -11.11
C TYR A 113 -0.14 13.33 -9.64
N ASN A 114 0.48 14.37 -9.11
CA ASN A 114 0.72 14.49 -7.67
C ASN A 114 -0.57 14.91 -6.95
N ALA A 115 -1.22 13.98 -6.25
CA ALA A 115 -2.37 14.24 -5.40
C ALA A 115 -2.02 14.36 -3.91
N CYS A 116 -0.73 14.28 -3.54
CA CYS A 116 -0.29 14.36 -2.16
C CYS A 116 -0.69 15.70 -1.52
N GLY A 117 -1.28 15.64 -0.32
CA GLY A 117 -1.70 16.83 0.44
C GLY A 117 -2.84 17.65 -0.16
N LYS A 118 -3.41 17.25 -1.31
CA LYS A 118 -4.52 17.97 -1.99
C LYS A 118 -5.91 17.52 -1.52
N PHE A 119 -6.02 16.30 -1.02
CA PHE A 119 -7.28 15.64 -0.72
C PHE A 119 -7.35 15.19 0.74
N SER A 120 -8.55 15.12 1.28
CA SER A 120 -8.86 14.49 2.57
C SER A 120 -8.54 12.99 2.54
N ILE A 121 -8.65 12.32 3.68
CA ILE A 121 -8.50 10.87 3.75
C ILE A 121 -9.57 10.15 2.92
N ASN A 122 -10.81 10.62 2.95
CA ASN A 122 -11.93 10.02 2.22
C ASN A 122 -11.86 10.34 0.72
N GLU A 123 -11.43 11.54 0.35
CA GLU A 123 -11.19 11.89 -1.05
C GLU A 123 -10.03 11.07 -1.63
N SER A 124 -8.96 10.87 -0.86
CA SER A 124 -7.86 9.96 -1.23
C SER A 124 -8.34 8.50 -1.33
N ALA A 125 -9.23 8.08 -0.43
CA ALA A 125 -9.89 6.78 -0.48
C ALA A 125 -10.76 6.65 -1.74
N ASP A 126 -11.42 7.71 -2.19
CA ASP A 126 -12.20 7.72 -3.43
C ASP A 126 -11.32 7.53 -4.67
N LEU A 127 -10.15 8.19 -4.68
CA LEU A 127 -9.14 7.97 -5.71
C LEU A 127 -8.64 6.52 -5.71
N ILE A 128 -8.44 5.91 -4.55
CA ILE A 128 -8.09 4.48 -4.44
C ILE A 128 -9.22 3.59 -4.94
N ARG A 129 -10.47 3.88 -4.56
CA ARG A 129 -11.68 3.15 -4.97
C ARG A 129 -11.90 3.19 -6.49
N ARG A 130 -11.38 4.19 -7.18
CA ARG A 130 -11.47 4.31 -8.65
C ARG A 130 -10.24 3.75 -9.38
N ALA A 131 -9.14 3.48 -8.68
CA ALA A 131 -7.93 2.95 -9.28
C ALA A 131 -8.13 1.52 -9.84
N ARG A 132 -7.36 1.18 -10.87
CA ARG A 132 -7.30 -0.19 -11.43
C ARG A 132 -6.50 -1.12 -10.53
N THR A 133 -5.33 -0.65 -10.11
CA THR A 133 -4.40 -1.33 -9.23
C THR A 133 -3.87 -0.32 -8.22
N VAL A 134 -3.61 -0.77 -6.99
CA VAL A 134 -3.05 0.06 -5.93
C VAL A 134 -1.68 -0.48 -5.55
N ILE A 135 -0.64 0.32 -5.80
CA ILE A 135 0.70 0.08 -5.25
C ILE A 135 0.78 0.83 -3.95
N THR A 136 1.10 0.13 -2.86
CA THR A 136 1.10 0.74 -1.53
C THR A 136 2.14 0.11 -0.63
N HIS A 137 2.55 0.86 0.37
CA HIS A 137 3.34 0.31 1.47
C HIS A 137 2.40 -0.20 2.57
N ASP A 138 2.96 -0.86 3.58
CA ASP A 138 2.25 -1.22 4.82
C ASP A 138 1.70 0.05 5.50
N THR A 139 0.46 0.45 5.19
CA THR A 139 -0.14 1.72 5.63
C THR A 139 -1.65 1.61 5.73
N GLY A 140 -2.31 2.60 6.36
CA GLY A 140 -3.77 2.67 6.41
C GLY A 140 -4.43 2.61 5.02
N MET A 141 -3.82 3.23 4.01
CA MET A 141 -4.34 3.23 2.63
C MET A 141 -4.33 1.83 1.99
N MET A 142 -3.43 0.92 2.42
CA MET A 142 -3.48 -0.49 2.01
C MET A 142 -4.77 -1.16 2.51
N HIS A 143 -5.16 -0.92 3.76
CA HIS A 143 -6.36 -1.51 4.33
C HIS A 143 -7.63 -0.90 3.73
N ILE A 144 -7.65 0.41 3.45
CA ILE A 144 -8.74 1.07 2.71
C ILE A 144 -8.88 0.48 1.30
N ALA A 145 -7.77 0.28 0.59
CA ALA A 145 -7.78 -0.38 -0.71
C ALA A 145 -8.34 -1.82 -0.63
N ALA A 146 -8.02 -2.55 0.43
CA ALA A 146 -8.54 -3.90 0.65
C ALA A 146 -10.05 -3.90 0.92
N ALA A 147 -10.57 -2.89 1.63
CA ALA A 147 -12.00 -2.70 1.83
C ALA A 147 -12.74 -2.51 0.48
N PHE A 148 -12.14 -1.79 -0.45
CA PHE A 148 -12.66 -1.62 -1.82
C PHE A 148 -12.36 -2.78 -2.77
N LYS A 149 -11.86 -3.91 -2.27
CA LYS A 149 -11.51 -5.10 -3.06
C LYS A 149 -10.56 -4.79 -4.21
N LYS A 150 -9.67 -3.82 -4.04
CA LYS A 150 -8.71 -3.46 -5.08
C LYS A 150 -7.59 -4.49 -5.18
N PRO A 151 -7.10 -4.77 -6.41
CA PRO A 151 -5.82 -5.43 -6.58
C PRO A 151 -4.72 -4.62 -5.91
N ILE A 152 -4.01 -5.25 -4.97
CA ILE A 152 -2.95 -4.59 -4.20
C ILE A 152 -1.59 -5.18 -4.55
N LEU A 153 -0.63 -4.30 -4.80
CA LEU A 153 0.79 -4.61 -4.83
C LEU A 153 1.42 -3.96 -3.59
N SER A 154 1.58 -4.74 -2.53
CA SER A 154 2.06 -4.24 -1.24
C SER A 154 3.57 -4.37 -1.12
N VAL A 155 4.23 -3.29 -0.69
CA VAL A 155 5.69 -3.19 -0.58
C VAL A 155 6.10 -3.15 0.89
N TRP A 156 6.98 -4.06 1.29
CA TRP A 156 7.32 -4.30 2.70
C TRP A 156 8.82 -4.16 2.96
N GLY A 157 9.17 -3.14 3.76
CA GLY A 157 10.54 -2.89 4.20
C GLY A 157 10.86 -3.59 5.51
N ASN A 158 10.92 -2.83 6.59
CA ASN A 158 11.37 -3.37 7.88
C ASN A 158 10.31 -4.12 8.69
N THR A 159 9.04 -3.96 8.32
CA THR A 159 7.90 -4.78 8.76
C THR A 159 7.72 -5.97 7.80
N ILE A 160 6.95 -6.98 8.24
CA ILE A 160 6.66 -8.17 7.43
C ILE A 160 5.16 -8.49 7.46
N PRO A 161 4.60 -9.08 6.38
CA PRO A 161 3.21 -9.53 6.34
C PRO A 161 2.85 -10.52 7.46
N ALA A 162 3.80 -11.34 7.91
CA ALA A 162 3.58 -12.38 8.93
C ALA A 162 3.21 -11.83 10.33
N PHE A 163 3.20 -10.51 10.53
CA PHE A 163 2.52 -9.91 11.68
C PHE A 163 0.98 -10.01 11.61
N GLY A 164 0.43 -10.53 10.50
CA GLY A 164 -1.01 -10.62 10.25
C GLY A 164 -1.62 -9.28 9.88
N MET A 165 -0.82 -8.34 9.37
CA MET A 165 -1.23 -6.95 9.06
C MET A 165 -1.23 -6.68 7.56
N SER A 166 -1.30 -7.71 6.73
CA SER A 166 -1.43 -7.54 5.28
C SER A 166 -2.81 -7.02 4.89
N ALA A 167 -3.05 -6.85 3.59
CA ALA A 167 -4.40 -6.65 3.10
C ALA A 167 -5.30 -7.83 3.53
N TYR A 168 -6.54 -7.51 3.92
CA TYR A 168 -7.52 -8.49 4.38
C TYR A 168 -8.75 -8.43 3.49
N TYR A 169 -9.03 -9.53 2.82
CA TYR A 169 -10.14 -9.63 1.87
C TYR A 169 -11.28 -10.52 2.37
N GLY A 170 -11.21 -11.02 3.60
CA GLY A 170 -12.13 -12.04 4.10
C GLY A 170 -11.92 -13.37 3.39
N GLY A 171 -13.01 -14.02 2.99
CA GLY A 171 -12.99 -15.24 2.17
C GLY A 171 -12.84 -14.99 0.67
N GLY A 172 -12.76 -13.72 0.25
CA GLY A 172 -12.67 -13.34 -1.16
C GLY A 172 -11.30 -13.61 -1.78
N GLN A 173 -11.29 -13.98 -3.06
CA GLN A 173 -10.08 -14.15 -3.86
C GLN A 173 -9.75 -12.85 -4.62
N THR A 174 -9.29 -11.83 -3.89
CA THR A 174 -8.72 -10.65 -4.54
C THR A 174 -7.21 -10.84 -4.72
N LYS A 175 -6.68 -10.41 -5.87
CA LYS A 175 -5.25 -10.46 -6.16
C LYS A 175 -4.48 -9.54 -5.19
N ASP A 176 -3.63 -10.13 -4.36
CA ASP A 176 -2.63 -9.45 -3.53
C ASP A 176 -1.26 -10.00 -3.87
N SER A 177 -0.33 -9.12 -4.25
CA SER A 177 1.08 -9.47 -4.42
C SER A 177 1.92 -8.69 -3.43
N ARG A 178 2.81 -9.40 -2.74
CA ARG A 178 3.63 -8.87 -1.67
C ARG A 178 5.08 -8.84 -2.15
N PHE A 179 5.66 -7.65 -2.17
CA PHE A 179 7.04 -7.42 -2.56
C PHE A 179 7.87 -7.12 -1.33
N GLU A 180 8.84 -7.99 -1.07
CA GLU A 180 9.70 -7.90 0.10
C GLU A 180 11.07 -8.51 -0.16
N VAL A 181 12.08 -8.01 0.55
CA VAL A 181 13.43 -8.59 0.51
C VAL A 181 13.55 -9.65 1.62
N GLY A 182 13.64 -10.91 1.20
CA GLY A 182 13.90 -12.06 2.09
C GLY A 182 15.37 -12.17 2.53
N GLY A 183 15.66 -13.07 3.47
CA GLY A 183 17.04 -13.46 3.84
C GLY A 183 17.86 -12.42 4.60
N LEU A 184 17.34 -11.23 4.87
CA LEU A 184 18.03 -10.21 5.65
C LEU A 184 18.01 -10.54 7.14
N SER A 185 19.19 -10.79 7.73
CA SER A 185 19.32 -11.13 9.16
C SER A 185 18.74 -10.08 10.11
N CYS A 186 18.66 -8.81 9.68
CA CYS A 186 18.05 -7.75 10.48
C CYS A 186 16.52 -7.74 10.41
N ARG A 187 15.90 -8.35 9.39
CA ARG A 187 14.46 -8.21 9.07
C ARG A 187 13.64 -9.33 9.74
N PRO A 188 12.42 -9.05 10.24
CA PRO A 188 11.89 -7.71 10.51
C PRO A 188 12.67 -7.08 11.67
N CYS A 189 12.98 -5.78 11.59
CA CYS A 189 13.59 -5.07 12.73
C CYS A 189 12.56 -4.27 13.55
N SER A 190 11.35 -4.08 13.03
CA SER A 190 10.26 -3.40 13.74
C SER A 190 8.91 -4.07 13.45
N LYS A 191 7.97 -3.94 14.38
CA LYS A 191 6.56 -4.27 14.16
C LYS A 191 5.83 -3.14 13.42
N ILE A 192 6.22 -1.88 13.66
CA ILE A 192 5.46 -0.70 13.22
C ILE A 192 6.25 0.24 12.31
N GLY A 193 7.58 0.10 12.24
CA GLY A 193 8.48 1.00 11.52
C GLY A 193 9.45 1.76 12.44
N TYR A 194 10.29 2.62 11.85
CA TYR A 194 11.16 3.61 12.50
C TYR A 194 11.29 4.86 11.61
N ALA A 195 11.72 5.98 12.19
CA ALA A 195 12.05 7.19 11.42
C ALA A 195 13.31 7.03 10.54
N LYS A 196 14.26 6.18 10.96
CA LYS A 196 15.48 5.87 10.19
C LYS A 196 15.81 4.39 10.34
N CYS A 197 16.45 3.81 9.33
CA CYS A 197 16.92 2.43 9.41
C CYS A 197 17.93 2.28 10.56
N PRO A 198 17.69 1.41 11.55
CA PRO A 198 18.59 1.24 12.70
C PRO A 198 19.92 0.58 12.33
N ARG A 199 20.04 0.05 11.12
CA ARG A 199 21.26 -0.60 10.59
C ARG A 199 22.02 0.27 9.59
N GLY A 200 21.53 1.48 9.27
CA GLY A 200 22.18 2.43 8.36
C GLY A 200 22.13 2.10 6.86
N HIS A 201 21.94 0.84 6.46
CA HIS A 201 22.06 0.42 5.05
C HIS A 201 20.76 0.45 4.22
N PHE A 202 19.59 0.42 4.88
CA PHE A 202 18.25 0.36 4.27
C PHE A 202 17.96 -0.69 3.16
N LYS A 203 18.86 -1.68 2.96
CA LYS A 203 18.71 -2.88 2.10
C LYS A 203 17.31 -3.48 1.95
N CYS A 204 16.46 -3.48 2.98
CA CYS A 204 15.10 -4.03 2.87
C CYS A 204 14.19 -3.25 1.91
N MET A 205 14.52 -2.00 1.59
CA MET A 205 13.84 -1.22 0.54
C MET A 205 14.71 -1.04 -0.70
N GLU A 206 16.03 -0.85 -0.53
CA GLU A 206 16.95 -0.64 -1.67
C GLU A 206 17.00 -1.83 -2.64
N LEU A 207 16.92 -3.05 -2.11
CA LEU A 207 17.00 -4.28 -2.91
C LEU A 207 15.65 -4.73 -3.48
N ILE A 208 14.60 -3.90 -3.36
CA ILE A 208 13.31 -4.22 -3.98
C ILE A 208 13.41 -4.04 -5.49
N GLU A 209 13.06 -5.09 -6.22
CA GLU A 209 12.97 -5.15 -7.68
C GLU A 209 11.69 -4.44 -8.16
N VAL A 210 11.79 -3.13 -8.41
CA VAL A 210 10.64 -2.29 -8.79
C VAL A 210 10.15 -2.54 -10.21
N ASP A 211 10.98 -3.14 -11.06
CA ASP A 211 10.61 -3.65 -12.38
C ASP A 211 9.50 -4.72 -12.27
N LYS A 212 9.64 -5.66 -11.33
CA LYS A 212 8.62 -6.68 -11.08
C LYS A 212 7.31 -6.08 -10.59
N ILE A 213 7.40 -5.02 -9.76
CA ILE A 213 6.22 -4.27 -9.30
C ILE A 213 5.54 -3.57 -10.49
N ALA A 214 6.31 -2.88 -11.32
CA ALA A 214 5.79 -2.15 -12.49
C ALA A 214 5.09 -3.11 -13.48
N MET A 215 5.71 -4.26 -13.77
CA MET A 215 5.11 -5.30 -14.61
C MET A 215 3.79 -5.83 -14.04
N ALA A 216 3.77 -6.16 -12.74
CA ALA A 216 2.56 -6.64 -12.06
C ALA A 216 1.44 -5.59 -12.03
N ALA A 217 1.78 -4.29 -12.04
CA ALA A 217 0.82 -3.20 -11.95
C ALA A 217 -0.01 -3.04 -13.23
N VAL A 218 0.60 -3.31 -14.39
CA VAL A 218 -0.02 -3.18 -15.72
C VAL A 218 -0.59 -4.53 -16.22
N GLY A 219 0.03 -5.65 -15.85
CA GLY A 219 -0.25 -7.00 -16.37
C GLY A 219 -1.61 -7.64 -16.00
N ASN A 220 -2.63 -6.85 -15.64
CA ASN A 220 -3.93 -7.37 -15.21
C ASN A 220 -5.14 -6.82 -15.98
N SER A 221 -4.94 -6.35 -17.21
CA SER A 221 -6.04 -6.17 -18.17
C SER A 221 -6.37 -7.48 -18.92
N ALA A 222 -6.57 -8.59 -18.20
CA ALA A 222 -7.25 -9.80 -18.67
C ALA A 222 -7.22 -10.89 -17.58
N ALA A 223 -8.31 -11.05 -16.85
CA ALA A 223 -8.69 -12.33 -16.26
C ALA A 223 -10.21 -12.30 -16.11
N THR A 224 -10.86 -12.79 -17.18
CA THR A 224 -12.28 -13.15 -17.36
C THR A 224 -13.32 -12.08 -17.00
#